data_AF-A0A3C1VII1-F1
#
_entry.id   AF-A0A3C1VII1-F1
#
_cell.length_a   1.000
_cell.length_b   1.000
_cell.length_c   1.000
_cell.angle_alpha   90.00
_cell.angle_beta   90.00
_cell.angle_gamma   90.00
#
_symmetry.space_group_name_H-M   'P 1'
#
loop_
_entity.id
_entity.type
_entity.pdbx_description
1 polymer ?
#
loop_
_entity_poly.entity_id
_entity_poly.type
_entity_poly.pdbx_seq_one_letter_code
_entity_poly.pdbx_strand_id
1 'polypeptide(L)'
;MNKLTLLVLAAGMGSRYGGLKQIDPVGPNGETIIDYSTYDALRAGFSKLMFVIHEFLQKSGGEPKSENYIPSTVNDLVVARQARVKMLRTNDSWFGVTDREDRPRVVESVRQLIARGDYPEKLWT
;
A
#
# COMPACT_ATOMS: atom_id res chain seq x y z
N MET A 1 13.50 -16.94 -14.48
CA MET A 1 12.82 -15.64 -14.26
C MET A 1 12.77 -15.37 -12.77
N ASN A 2 13.15 -14.16 -12.33
CA ASN A 2 13.02 -13.78 -10.93
C ASN A 2 11.52 -13.60 -10.61
N LYS A 3 11.02 -14.32 -9.60
CA LYS A 3 9.67 -14.14 -9.09
C LYS A 3 9.62 -12.83 -8.29
N LEU A 4 9.03 -11.79 -8.88
CA LEU A 4 8.79 -10.53 -8.18
C LEU A 4 7.64 -10.69 -7.18
N THR A 5 7.85 -10.19 -5.96
CA THR A 5 6.86 -10.20 -4.87
C THR A 5 6.56 -8.77 -4.46
N LEU A 6 5.28 -8.40 -4.43
CA LEU A 6 4.82 -7.14 -3.86
C LEU A 6 4.61 -7.38 -2.36
N LEU A 7 5.30 -6.61 -1.52
CA LEU A 7 5.10 -6.62 -0.09
C LEU A 7 4.28 -5.39 0.30
N VAL A 8 3.05 -5.60 0.75
CA VAL A 8 2.16 -4.55 1.26
C VAL A 8 2.20 -4.60 2.78
N LEU A 9 2.61 -3.48 3.39
CA LEU A 9 2.75 -3.36 4.84
C LEU A 9 1.58 -2.52 5.36
N ALA A 10 0.58 -3.20 5.92
CA ALA A 10 -0.70 -2.63 6.30
C ALA A 10 -0.95 -2.80 7.81
N ALA A 11 -0.11 -2.15 8.63
CA ALA A 11 -0.02 -2.41 10.07
C ALA A 11 -0.68 -1.35 10.98
N GLY A 12 -1.29 -0.29 10.43
CA GLY A 12 -1.85 0.80 11.23
C GLY A 12 -3.31 0.57 11.61
N MET A 13 -3.66 0.76 12.88
CA MET A 13 -5.05 0.70 13.40
C MET A 13 -5.97 1.84 12.89
N GLY A 14 -5.51 2.70 11.97
CA GLY A 14 -6.34 3.77 11.41
C GLY A 14 -6.98 4.66 12.48
N SER A 15 -6.35 4.83 13.66
CA SER A 15 -6.95 5.54 14.79
C SER A 15 -7.34 6.98 14.45
N ARG A 16 -6.50 7.66 13.66
CA ARG A 16 -6.80 8.98 13.08
C ARG A 16 -7.87 8.94 12.00
N TYR A 17 -8.01 7.82 11.31
CA TYR A 17 -9.01 7.61 10.27
C TYR A 17 -10.40 7.28 10.82
N GLY A 18 -10.49 6.78 12.06
CA GLY A 18 -11.74 6.31 12.66
C GLY A 18 -12.30 5.04 12.02
N GLY A 19 -11.44 4.16 11.50
CA GLY A 19 -11.82 2.90 10.85
C GLY A 19 -10.69 2.25 10.05
N LEU A 20 -10.98 1.14 9.36
CA LEU A 20 -10.04 0.44 8.49
C LEU A 20 -9.92 1.15 7.14
N LYS A 21 -8.99 2.11 7.05
CA LYS A 21 -8.74 2.86 5.79
C LYS A 21 -8.31 1.98 4.63
N GLN A 22 -7.72 0.81 4.93
CA GLN A 22 -7.22 -0.15 3.95
C GLN A 22 -8.33 -0.69 3.04
N ILE A 23 -9.56 -0.76 3.56
CA ILE A 23 -10.74 -1.30 2.86
C ILE A 23 -11.74 -0.21 2.49
N ASP A 24 -11.41 1.07 2.68
CA ASP A 24 -12.29 2.16 2.29
C ASP A 24 -12.26 2.32 0.76
N PRO A 25 -13.42 2.21 0.08
CA PRO A 25 -13.47 2.28 -1.37
C PRO A 25 -13.12 3.68 -1.89
N VAL A 26 -12.35 3.72 -2.97
CA VAL A 26 -11.98 4.93 -3.72
C VAL A 26 -12.34 4.84 -5.20
N GLY A 27 -12.54 3.62 -5.73
CA GLY A 27 -13.00 3.35 -7.09
C GLY A 27 -14.52 3.32 -7.22
N PRO A 28 -15.04 3.47 -8.46
CA PRO A 28 -16.48 3.54 -8.72
C PRO A 28 -17.21 2.21 -8.48
N ASN A 29 -16.51 1.07 -8.44
CA ASN A 29 -17.09 -0.25 -8.18
C ASN A 29 -16.68 -0.81 -6.81
N GLY A 30 -16.27 0.08 -5.88
CA GLY A 30 -15.89 -0.30 -4.53
C GLY A 30 -14.42 -0.71 -4.38
N GLU A 31 -13.59 -0.50 -5.41
CA GLU A 31 -12.17 -0.79 -5.34
C GLU A 31 -11.46 0.11 -4.32
N THR A 32 -10.54 -0.48 -3.58
CA THR A 32 -9.71 0.17 -2.58
C THR A 32 -8.41 0.67 -3.21
N ILE A 33 -7.59 1.42 -2.48
CA ILE A 33 -6.25 1.78 -2.97
C ILE A 33 -5.32 0.56 -3.12
N ILE A 34 -5.55 -0.49 -2.31
CA ILE A 34 -4.87 -1.78 -2.42
C ILE A 34 -5.28 -2.49 -3.71
N ASP A 35 -6.54 -2.33 -4.09
CA ASP A 35 -7.14 -2.49 -5.42
C ASP A 35 -6.17 -2.18 -6.56
N TYR A 36 -5.99 -0.87 -6.75
CA TYR A 36 -5.18 -0.29 -7.80
C TYR A 36 -3.71 -0.70 -7.69
N SER A 37 -3.15 -0.73 -6.48
CA SER A 37 -1.74 -1.13 -6.26
C SER A 37 -1.50 -2.59 -6.68
N THR A 38 -2.47 -3.47 -6.42
CA THR A 38 -2.41 -4.89 -6.79
C THR A 38 -2.56 -5.05 -8.30
N TYR A 39 -3.50 -4.33 -8.90
CA TYR A 39 -3.72 -4.32 -10.34
C TYR A 39 -2.46 -3.91 -11.12
N ASP A 40 -1.79 -2.84 -10.70
CA ASP A 40 -0.53 -2.39 -11.30
C ASP A 40 0.60 -3.39 -11.12
N ALA A 41 0.75 -3.96 -9.92
CA ALA A 41 1.78 -4.94 -9.66
C ALA A 41 1.63 -6.17 -10.56
N LEU A 42 0.41 -6.69 -10.74
CA LEU A 42 0.15 -7.80 -11.65
C LEU A 42 0.54 -7.44 -13.10
N ARG A 43 0.15 -6.24 -13.58
CA ARG A 43 0.52 -5.75 -14.93
C ARG A 43 2.03 -5.54 -15.09
N ALA A 44 2.73 -5.19 -14.03
CA ALA A 44 4.19 -5.05 -14.00
C ALA A 44 4.93 -6.40 -13.87
N GLY A 45 4.23 -7.53 -13.82
CA GLY A 45 4.82 -8.87 -13.77
C GLY A 45 5.14 -9.36 -12.35
N PHE A 46 4.57 -8.74 -11.32
CA PHE A 46 4.59 -9.32 -9.98
C PHE A 46 3.74 -10.59 -9.93
N SER A 47 4.29 -11.63 -9.32
CA SER A 47 3.70 -12.99 -9.33
C SER A 47 3.27 -13.46 -7.95
N LYS A 48 3.56 -12.67 -6.92
CA LYS A 48 3.22 -12.95 -5.53
C LYS A 48 2.89 -11.64 -4.82
N LEU A 49 1.82 -11.64 -4.04
CA LEU A 49 1.48 -10.56 -3.13
C LEU A 49 1.62 -11.08 -1.70
N MET A 50 2.24 -10.28 -0.83
CA MET A 50 2.37 -10.57 0.58
C MET A 50 1.87 -9.37 1.37
N PHE A 51 0.83 -9.59 2.17
CA PHE A 51 0.31 -8.59 3.10
C PHE A 51 0.88 -8.88 4.47
N VAL A 52 1.64 -7.93 5.02
CA VAL A 52 2.01 -7.95 6.44
C VAL A 52 1.03 -7.07 7.17
N ILE A 53 0.10 -7.74 7.85
CA ILE A 53 -0.90 -7.16 8.72
C ILE A 53 -0.44 -7.46 10.13
N HIS A 54 -0.34 -6.45 10.98
CA HIS A 54 0.27 -6.61 12.29
C HIS A 54 -0.76 -7.13 13.31
N GLU A 55 -0.56 -8.34 13.84
CA GLU A 55 -1.33 -8.92 14.97
C GLU A 55 -0.95 -8.29 16.33
N PHE A 56 -0.72 -6.97 16.43
CA PHE A 56 -0.42 -6.34 17.72
C PHE A 56 -1.54 -6.48 18.75
N LEU A 57 -2.76 -6.75 18.30
CA LEU A 57 -3.91 -6.89 19.17
C LEU A 57 -3.83 -8.14 20.09
N GLN A 58 -2.88 -9.06 19.88
CA GLN A 58 -2.84 -10.31 20.65
C GLN A 58 -1.59 -10.51 21.53
N LYS A 59 -0.46 -9.79 21.34
CA LYS A 59 0.81 -10.19 22.00
C LYS A 59 1.69 -9.11 22.61
N SER A 60 1.20 -7.89 22.81
CA SER A 60 1.99 -6.84 23.48
C SER A 60 1.25 -6.22 24.64
N GLY A 61 1.16 -6.98 25.74
CA GLY A 61 1.06 -6.37 27.05
C GLY A 61 2.38 -5.64 27.34
N GLY A 62 2.36 -4.30 27.32
CA GLY A 62 3.34 -3.51 28.07
C GLY A 62 3.85 -2.21 27.44
N GLU A 63 4.07 -2.14 26.13
CA GLU A 63 4.78 -1.00 25.52
C GLU A 63 4.01 -0.43 24.31
N PRO A 64 3.20 0.63 24.51
CA PRO A 64 2.33 1.22 23.47
C PRO A 64 3.06 1.90 22.28
N LYS A 65 4.39 1.79 22.17
CA LYS A 65 5.22 2.57 21.24
C LYS A 65 6.25 1.76 20.44
N SER A 66 6.18 0.44 20.43
CA SER A 66 7.08 -0.35 19.57
C SER A 66 6.64 -0.25 18.10
N GLU A 67 7.06 0.82 17.42
CA GLU A 67 6.95 0.93 15.96
C GLU A 67 8.21 0.33 15.33
N ASN A 68 8.05 -0.78 14.59
CA ASN A 68 9.12 -1.29 13.73
C ASN A 68 9.15 -0.48 12.43
N TYR A 69 10.08 0.46 12.35
CA TYR A 69 10.27 1.27 11.16
C TYR A 69 10.89 0.45 10.02
N ILE A 70 10.17 0.32 8.92
CA ILE A 70 10.63 -0.34 7.70
C ILE A 70 11.98 0.20 7.23
N PRO A 71 12.23 1.52 7.21
CA PRO A 71 13.53 2.05 6.81
C PRO A 71 14.68 1.49 7.67
N SER A 72 14.47 1.32 8.98
CA SER A 72 15.48 0.79 9.89
C SER A 72 15.76 -0.67 9.61
N THR A 73 14.73 -1.52 9.52
CA THR A 73 14.91 -2.95 9.18
C THR A 73 15.58 -3.12 7.82
N VAL A 74 15.18 -2.34 6.82
CA VAL A 74 15.82 -2.36 5.49
C VAL A 74 17.28 -1.92 5.58
N ASN A 75 17.58 -0.85 6.32
CA ASN A 75 18.93 -0.39 6.55
C ASN A 75 19.81 -1.47 7.19
N ASP A 76 19.32 -2.14 8.23
CA ASP A 76 20.06 -3.21 8.92
C ASP A 76 20.40 -4.36 7.98
N LEU A 77 19.44 -4.77 7.14
CA LEU A 77 19.66 -5.80 6.11
C LEU A 77 20.68 -5.37 5.05
N VAL A 78 20.68 -4.09 4.66
CA VAL A 78 21.65 -3.54 3.71
C VAL A 78 23.05 -3.49 4.33
N VAL A 79 23.20 -3.00 5.57
CA VAL A 79 24.47 -2.93 6.31
C VAL A 79 25.03 -4.34 6.53
N ALA A 80 24.19 -5.30 6.90
CA ALA A 80 24.55 -6.71 7.04
C ALA A 80 24.83 -7.42 5.69
N ARG A 81 24.70 -6.72 4.56
CA ARG A 81 24.86 -7.24 3.18
C ARG A 81 23.91 -8.39 2.83
N GLN A 82 22.78 -8.47 3.52
CA GLN A 82 21.74 -9.47 3.30
C GLN A 82 20.69 -9.01 2.28
N ALA A 83 20.60 -7.70 2.01
CA ALA A 83 19.72 -7.12 1.01
C ALA A 83 20.42 -6.07 0.13
N ARG A 84 19.90 -5.87 -1.09
CA ARG A 84 20.24 -4.76 -1.98
C ARG A 84 18.97 -3.98 -2.31
N VAL A 85 19.02 -2.66 -2.13
CA VAL A 85 17.90 -1.76 -2.41
C VAL A 85 18.23 -0.94 -3.65
N LYS A 86 17.32 -0.97 -4.63
CA LYS A 86 17.41 -0.12 -5.82
C LYS A 86 16.32 0.95 -5.74
N MET A 87 16.72 2.21 -5.71
CA MET A 87 15.78 3.34 -5.79
C MET A 87 15.41 3.56 -7.26
N LEU A 88 14.12 3.44 -7.58
CA LEU A 88 13.57 3.75 -8.89
C LEU A 88 12.97 5.15 -8.84
N ARG A 89 13.31 6.00 -9.81
CA ARG A 89 12.72 7.34 -9.94
C ARG A 89 11.51 7.26 -10.88
N THR A 90 10.44 7.95 -10.53
CA THR A 90 9.26 8.16 -11.39
C THR A 90 8.93 9.65 -11.47
N ASN A 91 8.29 10.05 -12.57
CA ASN A 91 7.68 11.37 -12.73
C ASN A 91 6.21 11.38 -12.31
N ASP A 92 5.68 10.24 -11.86
CA ASP A 92 4.30 10.12 -11.40
C ASP A 92 4.09 10.86 -10.07
N SER A 93 2.87 11.34 -9.88
CA SER A 93 2.46 12.00 -8.63
C SER A 93 1.89 10.98 -7.65
N TRP A 94 2.45 10.94 -6.45
CA TRP A 94 1.93 10.12 -5.37
C TRP A 94 0.61 10.70 -4.83
N PHE A 95 -0.34 9.81 -4.53
CA PHE A 95 -1.52 10.08 -3.73
C PHE A 95 -1.84 8.87 -2.85
N GLY A 96 -2.50 9.09 -1.72
CA GLY A 96 -2.86 8.05 -0.79
C GLY A 96 -3.74 8.58 0.34
N VAL A 97 -4.31 7.65 1.10
CA VAL A 97 -5.20 7.98 2.22
C VAL A 97 -4.42 7.87 3.52
N THR A 98 -4.08 9.00 4.14
CA THR A 98 -3.47 9.05 5.47
C THR A 98 -4.55 9.19 6.52
N ASP A 99 -5.33 10.26 6.38
CA ASP A 99 -6.43 10.66 7.25
C ASP A 99 -7.75 10.68 6.44
N ARG A 100 -8.91 10.82 7.11
CA ARG A 100 -10.23 10.66 6.46
C ARG A 100 -10.49 11.74 5.42
N GLU A 101 -9.95 12.92 5.66
CA GLU A 101 -10.04 14.12 4.85
C GLU A 101 -9.29 14.00 3.52
N ASP A 102 -8.35 13.06 3.39
CA ASP A 102 -7.63 12.80 2.14
C ASP A 102 -8.51 12.08 1.10
N ARG A 103 -9.56 11.37 1.56
CA ARG A 103 -10.36 10.47 0.71
C ARG A 103 -10.96 11.16 -0.51
N PRO A 104 -11.58 12.36 -0.42
CA PRO A 104 -12.14 13.03 -1.60
C PRO A 104 -11.10 13.30 -2.69
N ARG A 105 -9.88 13.68 -2.30
CA ARG A 105 -8.78 13.91 -3.25
C ARG A 105 -8.36 12.61 -3.93
N VAL A 106 -8.29 11.51 -3.19
CA VAL A 106 -7.91 10.19 -3.74
C VAL A 106 -8.96 9.68 -4.72
N VAL A 107 -10.26 9.82 -4.40
CA VAL A 107 -11.37 9.47 -5.30
C VAL A 107 -11.28 10.27 -6.60
N GLU A 108 -11.03 11.58 -6.51
CA GLU A 108 -10.90 12.42 -7.70
C GLU A 108 -9.67 12.01 -8.54
N SER A 109 -8.52 11.73 -7.92
CA SER A 109 -7.35 11.22 -8.63
C SER A 109 -7.65 9.94 -9.40
N VAL A 110 -8.34 8.98 -8.77
CA VAL A 110 -8.77 7.72 -9.40
C VAL A 110 -9.72 7.97 -10.56
N ARG A 111 -10.72 8.84 -10.39
CA ARG A 111 -11.66 9.23 -11.45
C ARG A 111 -10.93 9.84 -12.65
N GLN A 112 -9.93 10.69 -12.43
CA GLN A 112 -9.14 11.28 -13.51
C GLN A 112 -8.29 10.24 -14.25
N LEU A 113 -7.71 9.27 -13.53
CA LEU A 113 -6.95 8.17 -14.13
C LEU A 113 -7.86 7.27 -14.99
N ILE A 114 -9.09 7.01 -14.55
CA ILE A 114 -10.11 6.29 -15.35
C ILE A 114 -10.51 7.12 -16.58
N ALA A 115 -10.80 8.41 -16.41
CA ALA A 115 -11.20 9.29 -17.51
C ALA A 115 -10.13 9.42 -18.61
N ARG A 116 -8.84 9.32 -18.24
CA ARG A 116 -7.71 9.30 -19.17
C ARG A 116 -7.46 7.93 -19.81
N GLY A 117 -8.10 6.87 -19.31
CA GLY A 117 -7.95 5.51 -19.80
C GLY A 117 -6.79 4.72 -19.19
N ASP A 118 -6.17 5.21 -18.11
CA ASP A 118 -5.08 4.51 -17.42
C ASP A 118 -5.59 3.25 -16.68
N TYR A 119 -6.83 3.32 -16.20
CA TYR A 119 -7.57 2.21 -15.60
C TYR A 119 -8.92 2.00 -16.29
N PRO A 120 -9.40 0.74 -16.35
CA PRO A 120 -10.82 0.49 -16.63
C PRO A 120 -11.69 1.01 -15.47
N GLU A 121 -12.98 1.23 -15.74
CA GLU A 121 -13.93 1.57 -14.67
C GLU A 121 -14.01 0.48 -13.60
N LYS A 122 -13.91 -0.79 -14.00
CA LYS A 122 -13.93 -1.96 -13.12
C LYS A 122 -12.61 -2.73 -13.26
N LEU A 123 -11.86 -2.85 -12.18
CA LEU A 123 -10.53 -3.51 -12.22
C LEU A 123 -10.62 -5.04 -12.40
N TRP A 124 -11.64 -5.66 -11.79
CA TRP A 124 -11.76 -7.11 -11.69
C TRP A 124 -13.04 -7.61 -12.38
N THR A 125 -12.91 -8.65 -13.19
CA THR A 125 -14.03 -9.33 -13.89
C THR A 125 -14.06 -10.80 -13.54
#